data_AF-A0A317K4M2-F1
#
_entry.id   AF-A0A317K4M2-F1
#
_cell.length_a   1.000
_cell.length_b   1.000
_cell.length_c   1.000
_cell.angle_alpha   90.00
_cell.angle_beta   90.00
_cell.angle_gamma   90.00
#
_symmetry.space_group_name_H-M   'P 1'
#
loop_
_entity.id
_entity.type
_entity.pdbx_description
1 polymer ?
#
loop_
_entity_poly.entity_id
_entity_poly.type
_entity_poly.pdbx_seq_one_letter_code
_entity_poly.pdbx_strand_id
1 'polypeptide(L)'
;MRFGYGTNGFANHRLDDALAVLADLGYTGVALTLDHDHLDPFAPALARRVAAVRRRLADLGLGVVIETGARYLLDPWHKHAPTLLHDDPTRRVEFLRRAVRIGADLGAEAVSFWAGVRPEPVAPAAAWDRLVAGCAAVVDAADATGVPLGFEPEPGMLVEDIAGWRRLRAALGDPRVFGITLDIGHCRCLEPQPVPACVLDVAEHLVNVQIDDMRRGVHEHLEFGTGEIDFPPVLRALADAGYRGLVAVELPRHSHAAPAVAARSIDFLRAAARAEASAHAEAPAPAEAPARPAPAAAPRSAPTDTPDRKAAVRM
;
A
#
# COMPACT_ATOMS: atom_id res chain seq x y z
N MET A 1 12.12 -3.64 -1.77
CA MET A 1 11.06 -3.75 -0.75
C MET A 1 11.61 -4.31 0.57
N ARG A 2 10.87 -4.10 1.66
CA ARG A 2 11.17 -4.60 3.02
C ARG A 2 9.98 -5.40 3.53
N PHE A 3 10.19 -6.57 4.12
CA PHE A 3 9.09 -7.35 4.68
C PHE A 3 8.74 -6.87 6.09
N GLY A 4 7.44 -6.70 6.34
CA GLY A 4 6.87 -6.39 7.63
C GLY A 4 5.73 -7.34 8.00
N TYR A 5 5.14 -7.11 9.17
CA TYR A 5 3.99 -7.87 9.65
C TYR A 5 2.99 -6.94 10.34
N GLY A 6 1.70 -7.16 10.11
CA GLY A 6 0.63 -6.41 10.75
C GLY A 6 0.44 -6.81 12.21
N THR A 7 0.46 -5.84 13.12
CA THR A 7 0.28 -6.15 14.55
C THR A 7 -1.15 -6.60 14.88
N ASN A 8 -2.12 -6.42 13.95
CA ASN A 8 -3.45 -7.04 14.02
C ASN A 8 -3.39 -8.59 14.09
N GLY A 9 -2.32 -9.22 13.58
CA GLY A 9 -2.04 -10.64 13.72
C GLY A 9 -1.35 -11.02 15.03
N PHE A 10 -1.09 -10.06 15.92
CA PHE A 10 -0.50 -10.23 17.26
C PHE A 10 -1.39 -9.63 18.36
N ALA A 11 -2.72 -9.60 18.17
CA ALA A 11 -3.66 -8.93 19.08
C ALA A 11 -3.70 -9.49 20.52
N ASN A 12 -3.12 -10.68 20.75
CA ASN A 12 -3.01 -11.31 22.08
C ASN A 12 -1.65 -11.06 22.78
N HIS A 13 -0.76 -10.29 22.16
CA HIS A 13 0.56 -9.95 22.71
C HIS A 13 0.60 -8.46 23.03
N ARG A 14 1.29 -8.13 24.13
CA ARG A 14 1.72 -6.75 24.38
C ARG A 14 2.58 -6.29 23.20
N LEU A 15 2.50 -5.01 22.88
CA LEU A 15 3.22 -4.46 21.73
C LEU A 15 4.74 -4.74 21.78
N ASP A 16 5.39 -4.54 22.93
CA ASP A 16 6.84 -4.75 23.05
C ASP A 16 7.26 -6.20 22.79
N ASP A 17 6.43 -7.18 23.18
CA ASP A 17 6.66 -8.61 22.95
C ASP A 17 6.47 -8.94 21.45
N ALA A 18 5.40 -8.41 20.84
CA ALA A 18 5.15 -8.59 19.40
C ALA A 18 6.30 -8.00 18.56
N LEU A 19 6.76 -6.78 18.88
CA LEU A 19 7.87 -6.14 18.17
C LEU A 19 9.18 -6.93 18.32
N ALA A 20 9.46 -7.48 19.51
CA ALA A 20 10.65 -8.30 19.74
C ALA A 20 10.62 -9.57 18.89
N VAL A 21 9.50 -10.32 18.91
CA VAL A 21 9.33 -11.53 18.11
C VAL A 21 9.51 -11.24 16.62
N LEU A 22 8.90 -10.17 16.10
CA LEU A 22 9.01 -9.82 14.70
C LEU A 22 10.45 -9.44 14.30
N ALA A 23 11.15 -8.68 15.14
CA ALA A 23 12.56 -8.36 14.91
C ALA A 23 13.46 -9.61 14.94
N ASP A 24 13.25 -10.51 15.89
CA ASP A 24 14.03 -11.77 16.03
C ASP A 24 13.84 -12.72 14.84
N LEU A 25 12.64 -12.74 14.23
CA LEU A 25 12.37 -13.47 12.99
C LEU A 25 13.01 -12.81 11.74
N GLY A 26 13.47 -11.57 11.89
CA GLY A 26 14.12 -10.77 10.86
C GLY A 26 13.15 -10.02 9.96
N TYR A 27 11.96 -9.66 10.45
CA TYR A 27 11.16 -8.61 9.83
C TYR A 27 11.85 -7.25 9.98
N THR A 28 11.60 -6.36 9.03
CA THR A 28 12.26 -5.04 8.95
C THR A 28 11.31 -3.87 9.17
N GLY A 29 10.07 -4.18 9.53
CA GLY A 29 9.07 -3.20 9.95
C GLY A 29 7.75 -3.83 10.32
N VAL A 30 6.81 -3.00 10.72
CA VAL A 30 5.47 -3.42 11.18
C VAL A 30 4.40 -2.52 10.60
N ALA A 31 3.23 -3.10 10.30
CA ALA A 31 2.01 -2.33 10.13
C ALA A 31 1.33 -2.25 11.51
N LEU A 32 1.62 -1.17 12.25
CA LEU A 32 1.18 -0.98 13.62
C LEU A 32 -0.31 -0.61 13.64
N THR A 33 -1.15 -1.56 14.07
CA THR A 33 -2.56 -1.29 14.32
C THR A 33 -2.72 -0.48 15.60
N LEU A 34 -3.28 0.72 15.49
CA LEU A 34 -3.65 1.52 16.65
C LEU A 34 -4.88 0.90 17.31
N ASP A 35 -4.68 0.18 18.40
CA ASP A 35 -5.72 -0.53 19.16
C ASP A 35 -5.46 -0.41 20.69
N HIS A 36 -6.42 -0.86 21.50
CA HIS A 36 -6.43 -0.77 22.96
C HIS A 36 -5.13 -1.29 23.62
N ASP A 37 -4.72 -2.51 23.26
CA ASP A 37 -3.59 -3.20 23.90
C ASP A 37 -2.23 -2.74 23.35
N HIS A 38 -2.17 -2.27 22.10
CA HIS A 38 -0.93 -1.80 21.48
C HIS A 38 -0.71 -0.32 21.74
N LEU A 39 -1.23 0.54 20.86
CA LEU A 39 -1.10 1.98 20.97
C LEU A 39 -2.46 2.65 20.81
N ASP A 40 -3.19 2.71 21.92
CA ASP A 40 -4.49 3.38 21.97
C ASP A 40 -4.33 4.91 21.80
N PRO A 41 -4.85 5.50 20.73
CA PRO A 41 -4.76 6.93 20.44
C PRO A 41 -5.62 7.80 21.36
N PHE A 42 -6.54 7.24 22.14
CA PHE A 42 -7.42 7.95 23.07
C PHE A 42 -6.99 7.81 24.53
N ALA A 43 -6.09 6.87 24.83
CA ALA A 43 -5.62 6.65 26.18
C ALA A 43 -4.78 7.82 26.74
N PRO A 44 -4.73 8.00 28.08
CA PRO A 44 -3.90 9.00 28.73
C PRO A 44 -2.41 8.85 28.40
N ALA A 45 -1.67 9.96 28.55
CA ALA A 45 -0.23 10.02 28.34
C ALA A 45 0.25 9.54 26.95
N LEU A 46 -0.59 9.72 25.92
CA LEU A 46 -0.30 9.32 24.54
C LEU A 46 1.08 9.74 24.06
N ALA A 47 1.47 11.02 24.21
CA ALA A 47 2.78 11.51 23.75
C ALA A 47 3.96 10.72 24.35
N ARG A 48 3.87 10.35 25.64
CA ARG A 48 4.90 9.52 26.30
C ARG A 48 4.91 8.10 25.75
N ARG A 49 3.73 7.52 25.47
CA ARG A 49 3.60 6.17 24.87
C ARG A 49 4.15 6.14 23.45
N VAL A 50 3.78 7.11 22.61
CA VAL A 50 4.31 7.28 21.24
C VAL A 50 5.83 7.41 21.26
N ALA A 51 6.39 8.25 22.14
CA ALA A 51 7.84 8.39 22.28
C ALA A 51 8.53 7.08 22.73
N ALA A 52 7.88 6.26 23.55
CA ALA A 52 8.39 4.95 23.95
C ALA A 52 8.37 3.96 22.76
N VAL A 53 7.27 3.91 22.01
CA VAL A 53 7.16 3.09 20.79
C VAL A 53 8.21 3.51 19.76
N ARG A 54 8.40 4.81 19.53
CA ARG A 54 9.44 5.33 18.62
C ARG A 54 10.83 4.82 18.99
N ARG A 55 11.21 4.92 20.27
CA ARG A 55 12.51 4.40 20.75
C ARG A 55 12.60 2.90 20.53
N ARG A 56 11.55 2.15 20.87
CA ARG A 56 11.54 0.70 20.72
C ARG A 56 11.69 0.26 19.26
N LEU A 57 10.98 0.91 18.33
CA LEU A 57 11.11 0.68 16.89
C LEU A 57 12.54 0.98 16.41
N ALA A 58 13.14 2.08 16.86
CA ALA A 58 14.51 2.44 16.52
C ALA A 58 15.54 1.43 17.07
N ASP A 59 15.40 1.01 18.33
CA ASP A 59 16.28 0.02 18.97
C ASP A 59 16.25 -1.34 18.25
N LEU A 60 15.08 -1.70 17.69
CA LEU A 60 14.88 -2.94 16.94
C LEU A 60 15.15 -2.79 15.43
N GLY A 61 15.41 -1.57 14.93
CA GLY A 61 15.60 -1.31 13.51
C GLY A 61 14.34 -1.55 12.65
N LEU A 62 13.15 -1.39 13.24
CA LEU A 62 11.86 -1.62 12.55
C LEU A 62 11.31 -0.33 11.94
N GLY A 63 11.03 -0.35 10.64
CA GLY A 63 10.16 0.65 10.00
C GLY A 63 8.70 0.50 10.44
N VAL A 64 7.86 1.50 10.15
CA VAL A 64 6.46 1.48 10.58
C VAL A 64 5.52 2.10 9.55
N VAL A 65 4.38 1.44 9.35
CA VAL A 65 3.16 2.00 8.78
C VAL A 65 2.09 1.98 9.86
N ILE A 66 1.18 2.94 9.87
CA ILE A 66 0.06 2.98 10.81
C ILE A 66 -1.17 2.37 10.18
N GLU A 67 -1.77 1.39 10.86
CA GLU A 67 -3.03 0.77 10.46
C GLU A 67 -4.18 1.22 11.38
N THR A 68 -5.35 1.43 10.78
CA THR A 68 -6.54 1.98 11.48
C THR A 68 -7.74 1.01 11.51
N GLY A 69 -7.47 -0.29 11.36
CA GLY A 69 -8.44 -1.39 11.34
C GLY A 69 -8.81 -2.00 12.70
N ALA A 70 -8.57 -1.31 13.82
CA ALA A 70 -8.94 -1.81 15.15
C ALA A 70 -10.46 -2.02 15.29
N ARG A 71 -10.86 -3.21 15.76
CA ARG A 71 -12.26 -3.67 15.67
C ARG A 71 -13.23 -2.90 16.54
N TYR A 72 -12.89 -2.63 17.80
CA TYR A 72 -13.84 -2.07 18.77
C TYR A 72 -13.32 -0.80 19.44
N LEU A 73 -12.34 -0.14 18.82
CA LEU A 73 -11.65 1.02 19.42
C LEU A 73 -12.59 2.22 19.64
N LEU A 74 -13.51 2.45 18.71
CA LEU A 74 -14.40 3.61 18.76
C LEU A 74 -15.78 3.27 19.36
N ASP A 75 -16.21 2.02 19.22
CA ASP A 75 -17.47 1.48 19.74
C ASP A 75 -17.26 0.03 20.23
N PRO A 76 -17.60 -0.29 21.51
CA PRO A 76 -17.41 -1.63 22.06
C PRO A 76 -18.41 -2.70 21.56
N TRP A 77 -19.49 -2.28 20.90
CA TRP A 77 -20.57 -3.15 20.41
C TRP A 77 -20.50 -3.35 18.90
N HIS A 78 -20.11 -2.31 18.16
CA HIS A 78 -20.19 -2.29 16.71
C HIS A 78 -18.79 -2.25 16.09
N LYS A 79 -18.42 -3.33 15.41
CA LYS A 79 -17.13 -3.46 14.74
C LYS A 79 -16.89 -2.28 13.79
N HIS A 80 -15.77 -1.59 14.02
CA HIS A 80 -15.24 -0.42 13.32
C HIS A 80 -16.12 0.83 13.30
N ALA A 81 -17.29 0.81 13.94
CA ALA A 81 -18.17 1.96 13.95
C ALA A 81 -17.71 3.01 14.97
N PRO A 82 -17.99 4.31 14.73
CA PRO A 82 -18.47 4.85 13.47
C PRO A 82 -17.38 4.82 12.39
N THR A 83 -17.80 4.64 11.14
CA THR A 83 -16.97 4.86 9.93
C THR A 83 -17.23 6.25 9.36
N LEU A 84 -16.52 6.63 8.28
CA LEU A 84 -16.77 7.90 7.59
C LEU A 84 -18.17 7.98 6.96
N LEU A 85 -18.88 6.86 6.85
CA LEU A 85 -20.19 6.76 6.18
C LEU A 85 -21.37 6.98 7.15
N HIS A 86 -21.11 7.00 8.46
CA HIS A 86 -22.13 7.17 9.49
C HIS A 86 -22.61 8.62 9.56
N ASP A 87 -23.80 8.84 10.14
CA ASP A 87 -24.39 10.18 10.28
C ASP A 87 -23.51 11.12 11.11
N ASP A 88 -22.88 10.59 12.17
CA ASP A 88 -21.86 11.28 12.95
C ASP A 88 -20.49 10.60 12.79
N PRO A 89 -19.65 11.07 11.85
CA PRO A 89 -18.30 10.54 11.66
C PRO A 89 -17.26 11.21 12.57
N THR A 90 -17.66 12.11 13.50
CA THR A 90 -16.73 12.96 14.26
C THR A 90 -15.63 12.16 14.95
N ARG A 91 -16.00 11.07 15.63
CA ARG A 91 -15.03 10.21 16.33
C ARG A 91 -14.08 9.47 15.38
N ARG A 92 -14.55 9.10 14.18
CA ARG A 92 -13.70 8.47 13.14
C ARG A 92 -12.70 9.48 12.58
N VAL A 93 -13.16 10.69 12.25
CA VAL A 93 -12.27 11.76 11.75
C VAL A 93 -11.24 12.13 12.82
N GLU A 94 -11.64 12.22 14.09
CA GLU A 94 -10.69 12.44 15.19
C GLU A 94 -9.65 11.32 15.29
N PHE A 95 -10.08 10.06 15.21
CA PHE A 95 -9.17 8.91 15.21
C PHE A 95 -8.16 8.98 14.07
N LEU A 96 -8.62 9.21 12.83
CA LEU A 96 -7.72 9.30 11.66
C LEU A 96 -6.75 10.48 11.77
N ARG A 97 -7.19 11.65 12.26
CA ARG A 97 -6.29 12.79 12.54
C ARG A 97 -5.29 12.50 13.65
N ARG A 98 -5.66 11.72 14.67
CA ARG A 98 -4.72 11.24 15.70
C ARG A 98 -3.73 10.25 15.08
N ALA A 99 -4.19 9.34 14.22
CA ALA A 99 -3.33 8.39 13.51
C ALA A 99 -2.29 9.10 12.64
N VAL A 100 -2.67 10.17 11.92
CA VAL A 100 -1.73 11.02 11.16
C VAL A 100 -0.67 11.66 12.06
N ARG A 101 -1.06 12.23 13.20
CA ARG A 101 -0.10 12.82 14.15
C ARG A 101 0.83 11.77 14.77
N ILE A 102 0.29 10.62 15.14
CA ILE A 102 1.08 9.48 15.65
C ILE A 102 2.05 8.99 14.56
N GLY A 103 1.59 8.86 13.33
CA GLY A 103 2.43 8.51 12.18
C GLY A 103 3.59 9.49 12.01
N ALA A 104 3.32 10.79 12.08
CA ALA A 104 4.36 11.83 12.02
C ALA A 104 5.38 11.68 13.17
N ASP A 105 4.92 11.51 14.40
CA ASP A 105 5.77 11.37 15.59
C ASP A 105 6.63 10.09 15.55
N LEU A 106 6.10 9.01 14.98
CA LEU A 106 6.80 7.73 14.80
C LEU A 106 7.71 7.70 13.56
N GLY A 107 7.56 8.65 12.63
CA GLY A 107 8.25 8.61 11.33
C GLY A 107 7.69 7.52 10.41
N ALA A 108 6.38 7.31 10.44
CA ALA A 108 5.71 6.28 9.65
C ALA A 108 5.76 6.58 8.15
N GLU A 109 5.89 5.52 7.35
CA GLU A 109 5.95 5.59 5.89
C GLU A 109 4.60 5.96 5.29
N ALA A 110 3.51 5.54 5.95
CA ALA A 110 2.14 5.87 5.59
C ALA A 110 1.19 5.69 6.78
N VAL A 111 -0.01 6.23 6.65
CA VAL A 111 -1.19 5.91 7.47
C VAL A 111 -2.25 5.30 6.56
N SER A 112 -2.57 4.04 6.83
CA SER A 112 -3.53 3.25 6.06
C SER A 112 -4.94 3.33 6.67
N PHE A 113 -5.95 3.53 5.81
CA PHE A 113 -7.36 3.54 6.21
C PHE A 113 -8.30 3.26 5.03
N TRP A 114 -9.57 2.99 5.35
CA TRP A 114 -10.58 2.53 4.40
C TRP A 114 -11.93 3.26 4.59
N ALA A 115 -12.88 3.05 3.67
CA ALA A 115 -14.21 3.69 3.66
C ALA A 115 -15.17 3.16 4.74
N GLY A 116 -15.43 1.84 4.69
CA GLY A 116 -16.38 1.12 5.51
C GLY A 116 -17.50 0.53 4.69
N VAL A 117 -18.24 -0.39 5.31
CA VAL A 117 -19.50 -0.90 4.75
C VAL A 117 -20.55 0.20 4.85
N ARG A 118 -21.25 0.48 3.74
CA ARG A 118 -22.37 1.43 3.72
C ARG A 118 -23.47 0.94 4.68
N PRO A 119 -23.87 1.75 5.69
CA PRO A 119 -25.03 1.39 6.50
C PRO A 119 -26.29 1.33 5.62
N GLU A 120 -27.09 0.28 5.75
CA GLU A 120 -28.26 0.02 4.89
C GLU A 120 -29.21 1.23 4.73
N PRO A 121 -29.52 1.99 5.81
CA PRO A 121 -30.42 3.15 5.70
C PRO A 121 -29.82 4.34 4.93
N VAL A 122 -28.51 4.39 4.70
CA VAL A 122 -27.82 5.53 4.09
C VAL A 122 -27.83 5.38 2.57
N ALA A 123 -28.42 6.35 1.87
CA ALA A 123 -28.44 6.37 0.41
C ALA A 123 -27.00 6.37 -0.19
N PRO A 124 -26.75 5.67 -1.30
CA PRO A 124 -25.40 5.58 -1.89
C PRO A 124 -24.72 6.93 -2.16
N ALA A 125 -25.48 7.92 -2.67
CA ALA A 125 -24.96 9.27 -2.91
C ALA A 125 -24.53 9.96 -1.61
N ALA A 126 -25.37 9.88 -0.57
CA ALA A 126 -25.03 10.45 0.74
C ALA A 126 -23.81 9.77 1.38
N ALA A 127 -23.68 8.45 1.24
CA ALA A 127 -22.51 7.72 1.71
C ALA A 127 -21.23 8.18 0.98
N TRP A 128 -21.32 8.38 -0.34
CA TRP A 128 -20.21 8.90 -1.14
C TRP A 128 -19.81 10.32 -0.73
N ASP A 129 -20.77 11.23 -0.59
CA ASP A 129 -20.50 12.62 -0.18
C ASP A 129 -19.85 12.69 1.21
N ARG A 130 -20.31 11.84 2.15
CA ARG A 130 -19.70 11.70 3.48
C ARG A 130 -18.27 11.17 3.42
N LEU A 131 -18.02 10.16 2.58
CA LEU A 131 -16.68 9.61 2.37
C LEU A 131 -15.73 10.70 1.84
N VAL A 132 -16.13 11.43 0.81
CA VAL A 132 -15.32 12.52 0.23
C VAL A 132 -15.03 13.59 1.27
N ALA A 133 -16.05 14.08 1.99
CA ALA A 133 -15.87 15.10 3.02
C ALA A 133 -14.97 14.62 4.18
N GLY A 134 -15.16 13.37 4.61
CA GLY A 134 -14.34 12.74 5.65
C GLY A 134 -12.88 12.58 5.23
N CYS A 135 -12.63 12.11 4.01
CA CYS A 135 -11.28 11.99 3.46
C CYS A 135 -10.61 13.36 3.30
N ALA A 136 -11.32 14.39 2.81
CA ALA A 136 -10.78 15.75 2.71
C ALA A 136 -10.29 16.27 4.07
N ALA A 137 -11.07 16.06 5.13
CA ALA A 137 -10.70 16.44 6.49
C ALA A 137 -9.45 15.73 7.04
N VAL A 138 -9.12 14.54 6.53
CA VAL A 138 -7.93 13.76 6.89
C VAL A 138 -6.74 14.13 6.00
N VAL A 139 -6.98 14.40 4.71
CA VAL A 139 -5.99 14.95 3.76
C VAL A 139 -5.43 16.27 4.30
N ASP A 140 -6.27 17.19 4.76
CA ASP A 140 -5.81 18.45 5.36
C ASP A 140 -4.82 18.24 6.53
N ALA A 141 -5.08 17.21 7.35
CA ALA A 141 -4.21 16.88 8.47
C ALA A 141 -2.90 16.22 8.02
N ALA A 142 -2.95 15.41 6.96
CA ALA A 142 -1.79 14.75 6.37
C ALA A 142 -0.88 15.74 5.64
N ASP A 143 -1.44 16.69 4.88
CA ASP A 143 -0.68 17.76 4.22
C ASP A 143 0.09 18.61 5.24
N ALA A 144 -0.50 18.88 6.41
CA ALA A 144 0.15 19.65 7.47
C ALA A 144 1.37 18.93 8.08
N THR A 145 1.44 17.60 8.01
CA THR A 145 2.54 16.79 8.58
C THR A 145 3.45 16.17 7.54
N GLY A 146 3.04 16.16 6.26
CA GLY A 146 3.73 15.49 5.17
C GLY A 146 3.65 13.96 5.20
N VAL A 147 2.78 13.37 6.05
CA VAL A 147 2.63 11.91 6.17
C VAL A 147 1.73 11.40 5.04
N PRO A 148 2.18 10.45 4.21
CA PRO A 148 1.35 9.85 3.17
C PRO A 148 0.13 9.12 3.76
N LEU A 149 -1.00 9.25 3.08
CA LEU A 149 -2.22 8.51 3.33
C LEU A 149 -2.34 7.37 2.32
N GLY A 150 -2.42 6.13 2.81
CA GLY A 150 -2.74 4.97 2.01
C GLY A 150 -4.22 4.66 2.15
N PHE A 151 -5.03 5.02 1.15
CA PHE A 151 -6.42 4.57 1.15
C PHE A 151 -6.48 3.14 0.64
N GLU A 152 -7.11 2.26 1.39
CA GLU A 152 -7.25 0.84 1.07
C GLU A 152 -8.65 0.56 0.48
N PRO A 153 -8.74 0.12 -0.78
CA PRO A 153 -9.95 -0.52 -1.30
C PRO A 153 -10.13 -1.89 -0.61
N GLU A 154 -11.30 -2.12 -0.03
CA GLU A 154 -11.56 -3.34 0.76
C GLU A 154 -12.85 -4.04 0.28
N PRO A 155 -12.83 -5.36 0.04
CA PRO A 155 -13.99 -6.07 -0.46
C PRO A 155 -15.23 -5.98 0.43
N GLY A 156 -16.35 -5.55 -0.17
CA GLY A 156 -17.62 -5.33 0.53
C GLY A 156 -17.77 -3.95 1.17
N MET A 157 -16.79 -3.05 1.02
CA MET A 157 -16.89 -1.65 1.43
C MET A 157 -17.39 -0.74 0.29
N LEU A 158 -17.67 0.52 0.60
CA LEU A 158 -18.15 1.50 -0.40
C LEU A 158 -17.14 1.74 -1.54
N VAL A 159 -15.85 1.61 -1.24
CA VAL A 159 -14.75 1.60 -2.21
C VAL A 159 -14.05 0.27 -2.04
N GLU A 160 -14.26 -0.61 -3.01
CA GLU A 160 -13.82 -2.01 -2.95
C GLU A 160 -12.69 -2.35 -3.93
N ASP A 161 -12.44 -1.50 -4.92
CA ASP A 161 -11.48 -1.70 -5.99
C ASP A 161 -10.67 -0.43 -6.33
N ILE A 162 -9.63 -0.60 -7.16
CA ILE A 162 -8.73 0.45 -7.64
C ILE A 162 -9.52 1.52 -8.41
N ALA A 163 -10.54 1.12 -9.17
CA ALA A 163 -11.38 2.07 -9.92
C ALA A 163 -12.15 3.01 -8.97
N GLY A 164 -12.72 2.48 -7.90
CA GLY A 164 -13.37 3.23 -6.83
C GLY A 164 -12.40 4.17 -6.11
N TRP A 165 -11.17 3.71 -5.85
CA TRP A 165 -10.12 4.56 -5.28
C TRP A 165 -9.73 5.71 -6.23
N ARG A 166 -9.56 5.47 -7.53
CA ARG A 166 -9.29 6.53 -8.52
C ARG A 166 -10.41 7.56 -8.57
N ARG A 167 -11.68 7.11 -8.51
CA ARG A 167 -12.84 8.00 -8.45
C ARG A 167 -12.82 8.86 -7.18
N LEU A 168 -12.49 8.28 -6.03
CA LEU A 168 -12.38 9.00 -4.77
C LEU A 168 -11.23 10.03 -4.83
N ARG A 169 -10.06 9.62 -5.33
CA ARG A 169 -8.90 10.50 -5.50
C ARG A 169 -9.20 11.71 -6.39
N ALA A 170 -9.87 11.50 -7.53
CA ALA A 170 -10.30 12.57 -8.41
C ALA A 170 -11.32 13.50 -7.74
N ALA A 171 -12.27 12.96 -6.97
CA ALA A 171 -13.24 13.76 -6.21
C ALA A 171 -12.60 14.64 -5.13
N LEU A 172 -11.42 14.24 -4.62
CA LEU A 172 -10.61 15.01 -3.67
C LEU A 172 -9.70 16.05 -4.36
N GLY A 173 -9.69 16.11 -5.70
CA GLY A 173 -8.80 17.02 -6.44
C GLY A 173 -7.37 16.52 -6.56
N ASP A 174 -7.16 15.20 -6.60
CA ASP A 174 -5.87 14.57 -6.85
C ASP A 174 -4.71 14.96 -5.90
N PRO A 175 -4.93 15.05 -4.57
CA PRO A 175 -3.90 15.49 -3.63
C PRO A 175 -2.69 14.53 -3.63
N ARG A 176 -1.48 15.10 -3.48
CA ARG A 176 -0.23 14.33 -3.55
C ARG A 176 -0.05 13.37 -2.37
N VAL A 177 -0.51 13.76 -1.17
CA VAL A 177 -0.42 12.93 0.04
C VAL A 177 -1.40 11.76 0.03
N PHE A 178 -2.38 11.74 -0.87
CA PHE A 178 -3.39 10.68 -0.96
C PHE A 178 -2.99 9.63 -2.00
N GLY A 179 -2.34 8.58 -1.51
CA GLY A 179 -1.96 7.39 -2.26
C GLY A 179 -2.90 6.22 -2.00
N ILE A 180 -2.42 5.03 -2.36
CA ILE A 180 -3.12 3.75 -2.17
C ILE A 180 -2.32 2.85 -1.22
N THR A 181 -3.02 2.23 -0.27
CA THR A 181 -2.59 0.98 0.35
C THR A 181 -3.10 -0.13 -0.54
N LEU A 182 -2.19 -0.86 -1.20
CA LEU A 182 -2.60 -1.98 -2.04
C LEU A 182 -2.52 -3.27 -1.22
N ASP A 183 -3.68 -3.85 -0.93
CA ASP A 183 -3.75 -5.21 -0.42
C ASP A 183 -3.74 -6.21 -1.58
N ILE A 184 -2.73 -7.08 -1.59
CA ILE A 184 -2.50 -8.08 -2.64
C ILE A 184 -3.62 -9.15 -2.66
N GLY A 185 -4.13 -9.52 -1.49
CA GLY A 185 -5.25 -10.43 -1.32
C GLY A 185 -6.54 -9.85 -1.91
N HIS A 186 -6.84 -8.59 -1.62
CA HIS A 186 -8.00 -7.87 -2.14
C HIS A 186 -7.97 -7.74 -3.67
N CYS A 187 -6.78 -7.49 -4.26
CA CYS A 187 -6.61 -7.58 -5.70
C CYS A 187 -7.00 -8.97 -6.23
N ARG A 188 -6.53 -10.05 -5.58
CA ARG A 188 -6.93 -11.41 -5.97
C ARG A 188 -8.41 -11.67 -5.74
N CYS A 189 -9.05 -11.06 -4.76
CA CYS A 189 -10.46 -11.24 -4.43
C CYS A 189 -11.43 -10.51 -5.37
N LEU A 190 -11.15 -9.26 -5.73
CA LEU A 190 -12.05 -8.41 -6.52
C LEU A 190 -11.55 -7.92 -7.88
N GLU A 191 -10.28 -7.53 -8.03
CA GLU A 191 -9.80 -6.93 -9.29
C GLU A 191 -9.92 -7.91 -10.47
N PRO A 192 -10.38 -7.47 -11.65
CA PRO A 192 -10.47 -8.33 -12.82
C PRO A 192 -9.10 -8.62 -13.45
N GLN A 193 -8.10 -7.76 -13.22
CA GLN A 193 -6.74 -7.92 -13.71
C GLN A 193 -5.94 -8.90 -12.82
N PRO A 194 -4.92 -9.57 -13.38
CA PRO A 194 -3.94 -10.28 -12.56
C PRO A 194 -3.27 -9.34 -11.55
N VAL A 195 -2.96 -9.86 -10.36
CA VAL A 195 -2.35 -9.09 -9.26
C VAL A 195 -1.09 -8.32 -9.69
N PRO A 196 -0.13 -8.89 -10.45
CA PRO A 196 1.04 -8.11 -10.91
C PRO A 196 0.68 -6.89 -11.76
N ALA A 197 -0.39 -6.98 -12.57
CA ALA A 197 -0.85 -5.85 -13.37
C ALA A 197 -1.50 -4.77 -12.49
N CYS A 198 -2.21 -5.17 -11.43
CA CYS A 198 -2.77 -4.24 -10.45
C CYS A 198 -1.65 -3.42 -9.76
N VAL A 199 -0.56 -4.09 -9.36
CA VAL A 199 0.63 -3.43 -8.78
C VAL A 199 1.18 -2.36 -9.73
N LEU A 200 1.39 -2.71 -11.00
CA LEU A 200 1.94 -1.79 -12.00
C LEU A 200 0.98 -0.62 -12.31
N ASP A 201 -0.33 -0.86 -12.31
CA ASP A 201 -1.35 0.15 -12.58
C ASP A 201 -1.33 1.30 -11.57
N VAL A 202 -1.07 1.00 -10.29
CA VAL A 202 -1.07 2.00 -9.20
C VAL A 202 0.33 2.36 -8.69
N ALA A 203 1.39 1.89 -9.35
CA ALA A 203 2.77 2.00 -8.89
C ALA A 203 3.19 3.42 -8.45
N GLU A 204 2.77 4.44 -9.20
CA GLU A 204 3.11 5.85 -8.91
C GLU A 204 2.43 6.41 -7.65
N HIS A 205 1.38 5.76 -7.17
CA HIS A 205 0.57 6.17 -6.03
C HIS A 205 0.70 5.23 -4.83
N LEU A 206 1.50 4.18 -4.95
CA LEU A 206 1.64 3.13 -3.95
C LEU A 206 2.46 3.62 -2.75
N VAL A 207 1.83 3.69 -1.57
CA VAL A 207 2.46 4.16 -0.33
C VAL A 207 2.59 3.07 0.74
N ASN A 208 1.77 2.03 0.64
CA ASN A 208 1.79 0.86 1.53
C ASN A 208 1.34 -0.39 0.77
N VAL A 209 1.83 -1.56 1.17
CA VAL A 209 1.42 -2.86 0.62
C VAL A 209 1.08 -3.79 1.77
N GLN A 210 -0.12 -4.34 1.74
CA GLN A 210 -0.53 -5.46 2.58
C GLN A 210 -0.51 -6.75 1.76
N ILE A 211 -0.11 -7.85 2.39
CA ILE A 211 0.07 -9.13 1.70
C ILE A 211 -0.42 -10.32 2.53
N ASP A 212 -1.30 -11.10 1.91
CA ASP A 212 -1.76 -12.39 2.38
C ASP A 212 -2.09 -13.25 1.16
N ASP A 213 -2.61 -14.45 1.38
CA ASP A 213 -3.20 -15.25 0.32
C ASP A 213 -4.72 -15.15 0.36
N MET A 214 -5.35 -15.22 -0.80
CA MET A 214 -6.79 -15.05 -0.92
C MET A 214 -7.32 -15.79 -2.15
N ARG A 215 -8.63 -16.04 -2.19
CA ARG A 215 -9.32 -16.68 -3.31
C ARG A 215 -10.24 -15.68 -4.02
N ARG A 216 -10.48 -15.91 -5.31
CA ARG A 216 -11.43 -15.09 -6.08
C ARG A 216 -12.81 -15.09 -5.42
N GLY A 217 -13.36 -13.89 -5.19
CA GLY A 217 -14.73 -13.71 -4.69
C GLY A 217 -14.96 -14.10 -3.23
N VAL A 218 -13.92 -14.44 -2.48
CA VAL A 218 -14.02 -14.78 -1.05
C VAL A 218 -13.05 -13.89 -0.27
N HIS A 219 -13.61 -12.92 0.46
CA HIS A 219 -12.84 -12.03 1.33
C HIS A 219 -12.47 -12.76 2.63
N GLU A 220 -11.36 -13.50 2.57
CA GLU A 220 -10.75 -14.22 3.68
C GLU A 220 -9.22 -14.15 3.57
N HIS A 221 -8.56 -13.53 4.55
CA HIS A 221 -7.10 -13.51 4.63
C HIS A 221 -6.58 -14.88 5.05
N LEU A 222 -5.85 -15.54 4.15
CA LEU A 222 -5.32 -16.89 4.33
C LEU A 222 -3.79 -16.89 4.49
N GLU A 223 -3.27 -17.89 5.21
CA GLU A 223 -1.81 -18.14 5.21
C GLU A 223 -1.31 -18.47 3.80
N PHE A 224 -0.07 -18.07 3.50
CA PHE A 224 0.53 -18.28 2.18
C PHE A 224 0.53 -19.74 1.72
N GLY A 225 0.11 -19.96 0.48
CA GLY A 225 0.04 -21.28 -0.16
C GLY A 225 -1.30 -22.00 0.05
N THR A 226 -2.31 -21.32 0.62
CA THR A 226 -3.63 -21.90 0.89
C THR A 226 -4.76 -21.21 0.10
N GLY A 227 -4.44 -20.11 -0.58
CA GLY A 227 -5.28 -19.40 -1.53
C GLY A 227 -4.88 -19.66 -2.99
N GLU A 228 -4.97 -18.63 -3.82
CA GLU A 228 -4.81 -18.71 -5.28
C GLU A 228 -3.69 -17.80 -5.83
N ILE A 229 -2.95 -17.11 -4.96
CA ILE A 229 -1.98 -16.10 -5.40
C ILE A 229 -0.65 -16.74 -5.78
N ASP A 230 -0.16 -16.39 -6.97
CA ASP A 230 1.22 -16.66 -7.39
C ASP A 230 2.12 -15.50 -6.97
N PHE A 231 2.86 -15.67 -5.87
CA PHE A 231 3.60 -14.59 -5.20
C PHE A 231 4.87 -14.11 -5.91
N PRO A 232 5.76 -14.98 -6.47
CA PRO A 232 6.96 -14.53 -7.18
C PRO A 232 6.73 -13.43 -8.23
N PRO A 233 5.75 -13.51 -9.16
CA PRO A 233 5.51 -12.43 -10.11
C PRO A 233 4.95 -11.16 -9.47
N VAL A 234 4.24 -11.26 -8.35
CA VAL A 234 3.74 -10.08 -7.59
C VAL A 234 4.90 -9.33 -6.95
N LEU A 235 5.81 -10.05 -6.28
CA LEU A 235 7.02 -9.46 -5.71
C LEU A 235 7.92 -8.85 -6.79
N ARG A 236 8.02 -9.50 -7.97
CA ARG A 236 8.70 -8.92 -9.14
C ARG A 236 8.06 -7.60 -9.57
N ALA A 237 6.74 -7.55 -9.74
CA ALA A 237 6.06 -6.32 -10.15
C ALA A 237 6.30 -5.16 -9.16
N LEU A 238 6.32 -5.45 -7.85
CA LEU A 238 6.67 -4.45 -6.84
C LEU A 238 8.13 -3.98 -6.98
N ALA A 239 9.06 -4.89 -7.28
CA ALA A 239 10.46 -4.54 -7.50
C ALA A 239 10.67 -3.71 -8.78
N ASP A 240 10.04 -4.11 -9.89
CA ASP A 240 10.09 -3.44 -11.19
C ASP A 240 9.44 -2.05 -11.14
N ALA A 241 8.37 -1.90 -10.36
CA ALA A 241 7.76 -0.61 -10.02
C ALA A 241 8.66 0.28 -9.13
N GLY A 242 9.78 -0.25 -8.63
CA GLY A 242 10.69 0.47 -7.76
C GLY A 242 10.21 0.61 -6.31
N TYR A 243 9.24 -0.19 -5.85
CA TYR A 243 8.69 -0.08 -4.50
C TYR A 243 9.73 -0.44 -3.42
N ARG A 244 9.98 0.51 -2.51
CA ARG A 244 10.98 0.40 -1.41
C ARG A 244 10.35 0.36 -0.02
N GLY A 245 9.04 0.55 0.08
CA GLY A 245 8.30 0.54 1.34
C GLY A 245 8.15 -0.85 1.94
N LEU A 246 7.36 -0.91 3.01
CA LEU A 246 6.96 -2.16 3.66
C LEU A 246 5.96 -2.95 2.80
N VAL A 247 6.18 -4.26 2.76
CA VAL A 247 5.21 -5.28 2.31
C VAL A 247 4.85 -6.06 3.57
N ALA A 248 3.73 -5.70 4.19
CA ALA A 248 3.36 -6.17 5.52
C ALA A 248 2.35 -7.31 5.45
N VAL A 249 2.64 -8.41 6.13
CA VAL A 249 1.72 -9.56 6.18
C VAL A 249 0.46 -9.20 6.97
N GLU A 250 -0.73 -9.40 6.40
CA GLU A 250 -2.00 -9.12 7.06
C GLU A 250 -2.76 -10.42 7.39
N LEU A 251 -2.77 -10.82 8.67
CA LEU A 251 -3.45 -12.05 9.12
C LEU A 251 -4.22 -11.84 10.44
N PRO A 252 -5.24 -10.95 10.48
CA PRO A 252 -5.90 -10.52 11.72
C PRO A 252 -6.68 -11.63 12.45
N ARG A 253 -6.90 -12.79 11.82
CA ARG A 253 -7.59 -13.95 12.41
C ARG A 253 -6.63 -15.03 12.95
N HIS A 254 -5.33 -14.83 12.80
CA HIS A 254 -4.30 -15.81 13.15
C HIS A 254 -3.54 -15.49 14.45
N SER A 255 -4.00 -14.50 15.21
CA SER A 255 -3.41 -14.08 16.50
C SER A 255 -3.26 -15.17 17.55
N HIS A 256 -4.01 -16.27 17.44
CA HIS A 256 -3.92 -17.43 18.34
C HIS A 256 -2.61 -18.23 18.17
N ALA A 257 -1.93 -18.10 17.03
CA ALA A 257 -0.69 -18.81 16.71
C ALA A 257 0.41 -17.86 16.18
N ALA A 258 0.35 -16.58 16.56
CA ALA A 258 1.06 -15.47 15.92
C ALA A 258 2.56 -15.70 15.66
N PRO A 259 3.40 -16.13 16.63
CA PRO A 259 4.83 -16.33 16.38
C PRO A 259 5.12 -17.40 15.32
N ALA A 260 4.37 -18.51 15.35
CA ALA A 260 4.56 -19.61 14.41
C ALA A 260 4.09 -19.25 13.00
N VAL A 261 2.97 -18.52 12.90
CA VAL A 261 2.46 -18.00 11.62
C VAL A 261 3.45 -16.99 11.04
N ALA A 262 3.90 -16.01 11.84
CA ALA A 262 4.88 -15.02 11.41
C ALA A 262 6.20 -15.64 10.93
N ALA A 263 6.69 -16.69 11.59
CA ALA A 263 7.88 -17.42 11.15
C ALA A 263 7.68 -18.09 9.78
N ARG A 264 6.57 -18.80 9.58
CA ARG A 264 6.24 -19.41 8.28
C ARG A 264 6.07 -18.36 7.18
N SER A 265 5.41 -17.24 7.50
CA SER A 265 5.14 -16.17 6.55
C SER A 265 6.43 -15.55 6.00
N ILE A 266 7.42 -15.23 6.85
CA ILE A 266 8.66 -14.63 6.37
C ILE A 266 9.53 -15.63 5.59
N ASP A 267 9.55 -16.89 5.99
CA ASP A 267 10.26 -17.95 5.26
C ASP A 267 9.69 -18.14 3.87
N PHE A 268 8.36 -18.14 3.74
CA PHE A 268 7.66 -18.19 2.47
C PHE A 268 8.02 -16.99 1.58
N LEU A 269 7.88 -15.76 2.09
CA LEU A 269 8.16 -14.54 1.31
C LEU A 269 9.63 -14.48 0.84
N ARG A 270 10.57 -14.86 1.71
CA ARG A 270 12.00 -14.97 1.34
C ARG A 270 12.23 -16.03 0.26
N ALA A 271 11.53 -17.17 0.32
CA ALA A 271 11.63 -18.21 -0.70
C ALA A 271 11.04 -17.74 -2.04
N ALA A 272 9.87 -17.10 -2.03
CA ALA A 272 9.24 -16.54 -3.22
C ALA A 272 10.11 -15.47 -3.89
N ALA A 273 10.71 -14.57 -3.11
CA ALA A 273 11.66 -13.57 -3.61
C ALA A 273 12.94 -14.18 -4.20
N ARG A 274 13.44 -15.30 -3.66
CA ARG A 274 14.60 -16.01 -4.23
C ARG A 274 14.27 -16.75 -5.52
N ALA A 275 13.12 -17.42 -5.57
CA ALA A 275 12.67 -18.13 -6.77
C ALA A 275 12.57 -17.18 -7.98
N GLU A 276 12.10 -15.95 -7.73
CA GLU A 276 12.09 -14.86 -8.69
C GLU A 276 13.49 -14.51 -9.21
N ALA A 277 14.45 -14.27 -8.30
CA ALA A 277 15.81 -13.89 -8.67
C ALA A 277 16.52 -14.96 -9.51
N SER A 278 16.32 -16.24 -9.19
CA SER A 278 16.85 -17.36 -9.98
C SER A 278 16.23 -17.43 -11.38
N ALA A 279 14.91 -17.27 -11.49
CA ALA A 279 14.23 -17.25 -12.79
C ALA A 279 14.69 -16.08 -13.68
N HIS A 280 15.07 -14.95 -13.08
CA HIS A 280 15.62 -13.81 -13.81
C HIS A 280 17.06 -14.05 -14.31
N ALA A 281 17.89 -14.71 -13.49
CA ALA A 281 19.26 -15.06 -13.87
C ALA A 281 19.33 -16.10 -15.01
N GLU A 282 18.30 -16.95 -15.14
CA GLU A 282 18.18 -17.97 -16.18
C GLU A 282 17.47 -17.47 -17.45
N ALA A 283 16.85 -16.28 -17.43
CA ALA A 283 16.20 -15.72 -18.61
C ALA A 283 17.25 -15.26 -19.64
N PRO A 284 17.14 -15.66 -20.93
CA PRO A 284 18.07 -15.21 -21.96
C PRO A 284 18.03 -13.68 -22.09
N ALA A 285 19.20 -13.06 -22.24
CA ALA A 285 19.30 -11.62 -22.46
C ALA A 285 18.39 -11.19 -23.61
N PRO A 286 17.70 -10.04 -23.51
CA PRO A 286 16.86 -9.56 -24.60
C PRO A 286 17.70 -9.47 -25.86
N ALA A 287 17.25 -10.15 -26.92
CA ALA A 287 17.94 -10.14 -28.21
C ALA A 287 18.18 -8.68 -28.62
N GLU A 288 19.43 -8.34 -28.94
CA GLU A 288 19.78 -7.04 -29.53
C GLU A 288 18.81 -6.77 -30.68
N ALA A 289 18.13 -5.61 -30.61
CA ALA A 289 17.24 -5.18 -31.67
C ALA A 289 18.02 -5.23 -33.00
N PRO A 290 17.47 -5.83 -34.08
CA PRO A 290 18.19 -5.92 -35.33
C PRO A 290 18.58 -4.52 -35.80
N ALA A 291 19.86 -4.35 -36.10
CA ALA A 291 20.41 -3.10 -36.59
C ALA A 291 19.54 -2.56 -37.73
N ARG A 292 19.11 -1.29 -37.60
CA ARG A 292 18.38 -0.58 -38.65
C ARG A 292 19.11 -0.76 -39.99
N PRO A 293 18.45 -1.24 -41.05
CA PRO A 293 19.09 -1.34 -42.35
C PRO A 293 19.54 0.06 -42.81
N ALA A 294 20.77 0.12 -43.33
CA ALA A 294 21.35 1.35 -43.86
C ALA A 294 20.44 1.97 -44.93
N PRO A 295 20.32 3.31 -45.00
CA PRO A 295 19.49 3.96 -46.00
C PRO A 295 19.99 3.60 -47.40
N ALA A 296 19.08 3.14 -48.26
CA ALA A 296 19.35 2.81 -49.64
C ALA A 296 19.91 4.04 -50.38
N ALA A 297 21.01 3.83 -51.12
CA ALA A 297 21.66 4.85 -51.92
C ALA A 297 20.68 5.43 -52.96
N ALA A 298 20.56 6.75 -52.97
CA ALA A 298 19.78 7.48 -53.95
C ALA A 298 20.32 7.24 -55.38
N PRO A 299 19.45 7.08 -56.39
CA PRO A 299 19.88 6.92 -57.78
C PRO A 299 20.58 8.20 -58.27
N ARG A 300 21.75 8.01 -58.88
CA ARG A 300 22.56 9.07 -59.49
C ARG A 300 21.76 9.76 -60.61
N SER A 301 21.45 11.05 -60.42
CA SER A 301 20.97 11.92 -61.49
C SER A 301 22.09 12.20 -62.48
N ALA A 302 21.76 12.09 -63.77
CA ALA A 302 22.62 12.44 -64.90
C ALA A 302 22.86 13.97 -64.96
N PRO A 303 23.99 14.42 -65.53
CA PRO A 303 24.42 15.81 -65.43
C PRO A 303 23.61 16.72 -66.36
N THR A 304 23.06 17.80 -65.82
CA THR A 304 22.60 18.95 -66.61
C THR A 304 23.63 20.06 -66.52
N ASP A 305 24.22 20.36 -67.68
CA ASP A 305 25.04 21.53 -67.96
C ASP A 305 24.36 22.83 -67.52
N THR A 306 25.08 23.67 -66.77
CA THR A 306 24.88 25.13 -66.85
C THR A 306 26.17 25.87 -66.46
N PRO A 307 26.67 26.79 -67.30
CA PRO A 307 27.94 27.48 -67.04
C PRO A 307 27.79 28.68 -66.09
N ASP A 308 28.64 28.66 -65.07
CA ASP A 308 29.50 29.72 -64.54
C ASP A 308 29.07 31.21 -64.71
N ARG A 309 28.83 31.88 -63.58
CA ARG A 309 29.15 33.32 -63.40
C ARG A 309 29.17 33.77 -61.93
N LYS A 310 30.40 33.93 -61.43
CA LYS A 310 30.96 35.08 -60.69
C LYS A 310 30.11 35.82 -59.62
N ALA A 311 30.61 35.70 -58.38
CA ALA A 311 31.17 36.76 -57.53
C ALA A 311 30.35 38.02 -57.14
N ALA A 312 30.23 38.23 -55.81
CA ALA A 312 30.42 39.48 -55.02
C ALA A 312 29.45 39.44 -53.81
N VAL A 313 29.89 39.27 -52.57
CA VAL A 313 30.38 40.31 -51.63
C VAL A 313 29.47 41.55 -51.57
N ARG A 314 28.68 41.70 -50.50
CA ARG A 314 28.77 42.76 -49.47
C ARG A 314 27.47 42.92 -48.65
N MET A 315 27.70 43.19 -47.36
CA MET A 315 26.84 43.71 -46.28
C MET A 315 25.78 42.78 -45.70
#